data_AF-A0ABD4KWW8-F1
#
_entry.id   AF-A0ABD4KWW8-F1
#
_cell.length_a   1.000
_cell.length_b   1.000
_cell.length_c   1.000
_cell.angle_alpha   90.00
_cell.angle_beta   90.00
_cell.angle_gamma   90.00
#
_symmetry.space_group_name_H-M   'P 1'
#
loop_
_entity.id
_entity.type
_entity.pdbx_description
1 polymer ?
#
loop_
_entity_poly.entity_id
_entity_poly.type
_entity_poly.pdbx_seq_one_letter_code
_entity_poly.pdbx_strand_id
1 'polypeptide(L)'
;DRLEANHGCQTYRYPLRKLPKLARCTKHMMADDANPRCMAIVEVTYHGQVYHFVEVDTSDAKNSISTMVLKLKDNVALLEQIAELEVRLLQKSLAWPRDYISLICGDGNFKGISHPPCKHKGCIDPADIDKWAGWFMGWLDY
;
A
#
# COMPACT_ATOMS: atom_id res chain seq x y z
N ASP A 1 9.36 -9.93 -5.87
CA ASP A 1 9.36 -11.27 -6.48
C ASP A 1 8.81 -11.25 -7.91
N ARG A 2 7.50 -11.33 -8.18
CA ARG A 2 6.98 -11.33 -9.57
C ARG A 2 7.37 -10.10 -10.38
N LEU A 3 7.27 -8.91 -9.77
CA LEU A 3 7.69 -7.65 -10.40
C LEU A 3 9.19 -7.63 -10.75
N GLU A 4 10.02 -8.22 -9.90
CA GLU A 4 11.48 -8.27 -10.11
C GLU A 4 11.82 -9.31 -11.19
N ALA A 5 11.32 -10.53 -11.04
CA ALA A 5 11.68 -11.66 -11.88
C ALA A 5 11.10 -11.56 -13.30
N ASN A 6 9.87 -11.06 -13.43
CA ASN A 6 9.14 -11.11 -14.70
C ASN A 6 9.01 -9.76 -15.40
N HIS A 7 9.22 -8.66 -14.67
CA HIS A 7 8.98 -7.30 -15.19
C HIS A 7 10.18 -6.37 -15.04
N GLY A 8 11.32 -6.85 -14.52
CA GLY A 8 12.55 -6.06 -14.43
C GLY A 8 12.49 -4.89 -13.44
N CYS A 9 11.49 -4.87 -12.55
CA CYS A 9 11.43 -3.88 -11.49
C CYS A 9 12.55 -4.11 -10.48
N GLN A 10 13.12 -3.04 -9.95
CA GLN A 10 13.98 -3.10 -8.76
C GLN A 10 13.14 -2.74 -7.55
N THR A 11 13.20 -3.53 -6.47
CA THR A 11 12.42 -3.23 -5.27
C THR A 11 13.28 -3.05 -4.03
N TYR A 12 12.84 -2.14 -3.16
CA TYR A 12 13.39 -1.94 -1.83
C TYR A 12 12.25 -1.94 -0.82
N ARG A 13 12.35 -2.82 0.18
CA ARG A 13 11.33 -2.97 1.23
C ARG A 13 11.74 -2.16 2.45
N TYR A 14 10.92 -1.20 2.85
CA TYR A 14 11.13 -0.46 4.08
C TYR A 14 10.81 -1.32 5.31
N PRO A 15 11.38 -1.01 6.49
CA PRO A 15 10.97 -1.65 7.73
C PRO A 15 9.46 -1.55 7.95
N LEU A 16 8.85 -2.66 8.37
CA LEU A 16 7.42 -2.71 8.64
C LEU A 16 7.05 -1.69 9.73
N ARG A 17 6.01 -0.89 9.48
CA ARG A 17 5.62 0.21 10.35
C ARG A 17 4.37 -0.13 11.13
N LYS A 18 4.39 0.07 12.44
CA LYS A 18 3.18 -0.06 13.28
C LYS A 18 2.37 1.22 13.16
N LEU A 19 1.07 1.11 12.91
CA LEU A 19 0.21 2.29 12.86
C LEU A 19 0.19 2.98 14.24
N PRO A 20 0.22 4.32 14.27
CA PRO A 20 0.33 5.06 15.52
C PRO A 20 -0.96 5.00 16.32
N LYS A 21 -0.84 5.03 17.65
CA LYS A 21 -1.99 5.20 18.53
C LYS A 21 -2.53 6.63 18.40
N LEU A 22 -3.81 6.76 18.06
CA LEU A 22 -4.53 8.03 18.07
C LEU A 22 -5.54 8.08 19.22
N ALA A 23 -5.74 9.27 19.79
CA ALA A 23 -6.74 9.47 20.84
C ALA A 23 -8.13 9.03 20.35
N ARG A 24 -8.82 8.20 21.16
CA ARG A 24 -10.16 7.68 20.86
C ARG A 24 -10.28 6.83 19.58
N CYS A 25 -9.17 6.34 19.03
CA CYS A 25 -9.17 5.42 17.88
C CYS A 25 -8.36 4.15 18.20
N THR A 26 -9.01 3.00 18.14
CA THR A 26 -8.41 1.68 18.44
C THR A 26 -7.99 0.92 17.17
N LYS A 27 -8.27 1.45 15.98
CA LYS A 27 -8.00 0.77 14.68
C LYS A 27 -6.51 0.59 14.36
N HIS A 28 -5.62 1.16 15.16
CA HIS A 28 -4.18 0.85 15.14
C HIS A 28 -3.86 -0.54 15.69
N MET A 29 -4.84 -1.22 16.29
CA MET A 29 -4.76 -2.60 16.74
C MET A 29 -5.67 -3.48 15.88
N MET A 30 -5.31 -4.76 15.78
CA MET A 30 -6.11 -5.82 15.19
C MET A 30 -7.23 -6.24 16.16
N ALA A 31 -8.41 -6.55 15.63
CA ALA A 31 -9.60 -6.84 16.42
C ALA A 31 -9.64 -8.28 16.98
N ASP A 32 -8.92 -9.21 16.35
CA ASP A 32 -8.95 -10.65 16.65
C ASP A 32 -7.88 -11.08 17.66
N ASP A 33 -6.67 -10.50 17.59
CA ASP A 33 -5.53 -10.91 18.41
C ASP A 33 -4.86 -9.77 19.21
N ALA A 34 -5.37 -8.54 19.07
CA ALA A 34 -4.81 -7.33 19.67
C ALA A 34 -3.33 -7.07 19.32
N ASN A 35 -2.84 -7.58 18.19
CA ASN A 35 -1.55 -7.19 17.63
C ASN A 35 -1.62 -5.78 17.02
N PRO A 36 -0.50 -5.05 16.92
CA PRO A 36 -0.47 -3.77 16.21
C PRO A 36 -0.76 -3.97 14.73
N ARG A 37 -1.72 -3.22 14.19
CA ARG A 37 -1.94 -3.12 12.75
C ARG A 37 -0.73 -2.46 12.10
N CYS A 38 -0.24 -3.05 11.02
CA CYS A 38 0.98 -2.57 10.36
C CYS A 38 0.71 -2.03 8.95
N MET A 39 1.63 -1.18 8.48
CA MET A 39 1.74 -0.69 7.11
C MET A 39 3.08 -1.12 6.54
N ALA A 40 3.05 -1.73 5.36
CA ALA A 40 4.22 -2.09 4.58
C ALA A 40 4.39 -1.10 3.42
N ILE A 41 5.65 -0.75 3.12
CA ILE A 41 6.01 0.14 2.03
C ILE A 41 7.11 -0.52 1.23
N VAL A 42 6.88 -0.60 -0.07
CA VAL A 42 7.85 -1.11 -1.03
C VAL A 42 8.10 -0.03 -2.06
N GLU A 43 9.33 0.44 -2.16
CA GLU A 43 9.76 1.26 -3.27
C GLU A 43 10.04 0.37 -4.47
N VAL A 44 9.55 0.80 -5.62
CA VAL A 44 9.65 0.10 -6.90
C VAL A 44 10.25 1.08 -7.89
N THR A 45 11.45 0.77 -8.37
CA THR A 45 12.09 1.51 -9.46
C THR A 45 11.88 0.76 -10.77
N TYR A 46 11.31 1.44 -11.76
CA TYR A 46 11.02 0.90 -13.08
C TYR A 46 11.20 1.98 -14.14
N HIS A 47 11.97 1.68 -15.20
CA HIS A 47 12.33 2.63 -16.26
C HIS A 47 12.86 4.00 -15.74
N GLY A 48 13.65 3.97 -14.67
CA GLY A 48 14.23 5.16 -14.04
C GLY A 48 13.25 6.02 -13.23
N GLN A 49 11.99 5.56 -13.10
CA GLN A 49 10.97 6.20 -12.26
C GLN A 49 10.82 5.45 -10.95
N VAL A 50 10.53 6.20 -9.88
CA VAL A 50 10.35 5.66 -8.53
C VAL A 50 8.88 5.72 -8.13
N TYR A 51 8.39 4.59 -7.63
CA TYR A 51 7.02 4.40 -7.16
C TYR A 51 7.03 3.78 -5.77
N HIS A 52 5.95 3.99 -5.01
CA HIS A 52 5.80 3.43 -3.67
C HIS A 52 4.50 2.65 -3.58
N PHE A 53 4.61 1.38 -3.21
CA PHE A 53 3.47 0.50 -2.98
C PHE A 53 3.24 0.46 -1.48
N VAL A 54 2.04 0.84 -1.07
CA VAL A 54 1.64 0.93 0.34
C VAL A 54 0.52 -0.06 0.58
N GLU A 55 0.77 -0.97 1.52
CA GLU A 55 -0.15 -2.03 1.92
C GLU A 55 -0.43 -1.90 3.42
N VAL A 56 -1.69 -2.09 3.81
CA VAL A 56 -2.10 -2.05 5.22
C VAL A 56 -2.60 -3.42 5.60
N ASP A 57 -2.16 -3.93 6.74
CA ASP A 57 -2.70 -5.18 7.28
C ASP A 57 -4.17 -4.98 7.63
N THR A 58 -5.04 -5.67 6.90
CA THR A 58 -6.49 -5.70 7.15
C THR A 58 -7.00 -7.13 7.28
N SER A 59 -6.16 -8.05 7.76
CA SER A 59 -6.47 -9.49 7.87
C SER A 59 -7.61 -9.82 8.86
N ASP A 60 -7.83 -8.95 9.85
CA ASP A 60 -8.94 -8.97 10.81
C ASP A 60 -10.19 -8.21 10.32
N ALA A 61 -10.06 -7.39 9.28
CA ALA A 61 -11.13 -6.52 8.81
C ALA A 61 -12.11 -7.28 7.91
N LYS A 62 -13.40 -6.93 8.00
CA LYS A 62 -14.45 -7.48 7.13
C LYS A 62 -14.20 -7.18 5.65
N ASN A 63 -13.63 -6.01 5.36
CA ASN A 63 -13.28 -5.57 4.01
C ASN A 63 -11.80 -5.20 4.00
N SER A 64 -11.07 -5.70 3.00
CA SER A 64 -9.73 -5.20 2.72
C SER A 64 -9.80 -3.85 2.02
N ILE A 65 -8.77 -3.04 2.21
CA ILE A 65 -8.50 -1.91 1.31
C ILE A 65 -7.50 -2.32 0.26
N SER A 66 -7.58 -1.73 -0.93
CA SER A 66 -6.64 -1.98 -2.02
C SER A 66 -5.20 -1.64 -1.64
N THR A 67 -4.22 -2.25 -2.31
CA THR A 67 -2.84 -1.76 -2.28
C THR A 67 -2.77 -0.42 -2.99
N MET A 68 -2.18 0.58 -2.36
CA MET A 68 -2.04 1.91 -2.94
C MET A 68 -0.70 2.03 -3.65
N VAL A 69 -0.72 2.43 -4.92
CA VAL A 69 0.47 2.81 -5.68
C VAL A 69 0.57 4.32 -5.74
N LEU A 70 1.74 4.84 -5.42
CA LEU A 70 2.04 6.26 -5.33
C LEU A 70 3.25 6.61 -6.19
N LYS A 71 3.16 7.70 -6.96
CA LYS A 71 4.30 8.41 -7.54
C LYS A 71 4.36 9.79 -6.88
N LEU A 72 5.31 9.96 -5.95
CA LEU A 72 5.43 11.19 -5.17
C LEU A 72 5.98 12.33 -6.03
N LYS A 73 5.57 13.56 -5.72
CA LYS A 73 6.19 14.77 -6.31
C LYS A 73 7.63 14.95 -5.82
N ASP A 74 7.89 14.56 -4.57
CA ASP A 74 9.18 14.64 -3.92
C ASP A 74 9.38 13.40 -3.04
N ASN A 75 10.42 12.63 -3.34
CA ASN A 75 10.77 11.42 -2.60
C ASN A 75 11.61 11.71 -1.34
N VAL A 76 12.18 12.92 -1.19
CA VAL A 76 13.00 13.28 -0.02
C VAL A 76 12.16 13.30 1.25
N ALA A 77 10.90 13.74 1.15
CA ALA A 77 9.96 13.81 2.27
C ALA A 77 9.16 12.52 2.50
N LEU A 78 9.54 11.39 1.90
CA LEU A 78 8.77 10.13 1.95
C LEU A 78 8.37 9.76 3.38
N LEU A 79 9.31 9.73 4.32
CA LEU A 79 9.04 9.25 5.68
C LEU A 79 8.03 10.13 6.44
N GLU A 80 8.10 11.44 6.25
CA GLU A 80 7.17 12.40 6.84
C GLU A 80 5.78 12.29 6.20
N GLN A 81 5.74 12.17 4.87
CA GLN A 81 4.49 12.00 4.12
C GLN A 81 3.79 10.69 4.50
N ILE A 82 4.54 9.62 4.69
CA ILE A 82 4.04 8.33 5.16
C ILE A 82 3.52 8.44 6.60
N ALA A 83 4.23 9.11 7.51
CA ALA A 83 3.77 9.28 8.88
C ALA A 83 2.42 10.01 8.95
N GLU A 84 2.25 11.05 8.15
CA GLU A 84 0.97 11.76 8.04
C GLU A 84 -0.12 10.89 7.36
N LEU A 85 0.26 10.09 6.36
CA LEU A 85 -0.64 9.13 5.71
C LEU A 85 -1.20 8.11 6.73
N GLU A 86 -0.35 7.58 7.62
CA GLU A 86 -0.74 6.66 8.70
C GLU A 86 -1.80 7.26 9.63
N VAL A 87 -1.61 8.52 10.04
CA VAL A 87 -2.55 9.24 10.90
C VAL A 87 -3.89 9.44 10.19
N ARG A 88 -3.86 9.95 8.95
CA ARG A 88 -5.09 10.23 8.17
C ARG A 88 -5.85 8.97 7.81
N LEU A 89 -5.15 7.87 7.52
CA LEU A 89 -5.75 6.56 7.28
C LEU A 89 -6.59 6.12 8.49
N LEU A 90 -6.05 6.25 9.70
CA LEU A 90 -6.76 5.91 10.94
C LEU A 90 -7.94 6.84 11.20
N GLN A 91 -7.78 8.16 10.97
CA GLN A 91 -8.87 9.13 11.09
C GLN A 91 -10.02 8.82 10.12
N LYS A 92 -9.70 8.36 8.89
CA LYS A 92 -10.67 7.86 7.92
C LYS A 92 -11.03 6.40 8.11
N SER A 93 -10.83 5.86 9.31
CA SER A 93 -11.36 4.55 9.68
C SER A 93 -10.81 3.37 8.86
N LEU A 94 -9.52 3.44 8.47
CA LEU A 94 -8.83 2.53 7.54
C LEU A 94 -9.31 2.68 6.09
N ALA A 95 -9.51 3.92 5.63
CA ALA A 95 -9.78 4.21 4.23
C ALA A 95 -8.73 5.19 3.69
N TRP A 96 -8.32 4.99 2.43
CA TRP A 96 -7.29 5.81 1.80
C TRP A 96 -7.67 7.31 1.79
N PRO A 97 -6.86 8.20 2.41
CA PRO A 97 -7.14 9.62 2.44
C PRO A 97 -6.75 10.28 1.11
N ARG A 98 -7.58 10.06 0.08
CA ARG A 98 -7.33 10.51 -1.30
C ARG A 98 -6.99 11.99 -1.44
N ASP A 99 -7.60 12.86 -0.65
CA ASP A 99 -7.31 14.30 -0.67
C ASP A 99 -5.84 14.58 -0.29
N TYR A 100 -5.31 13.86 0.70
CA TYR A 100 -3.92 13.96 1.10
C TYR A 100 -2.99 13.27 0.09
N ILE A 101 -3.41 12.13 -0.46
CA ILE A 101 -2.63 11.43 -1.47
C ILE A 101 -2.48 12.29 -2.74
N SER A 102 -3.56 12.95 -3.19
CA SER A 102 -3.53 13.92 -4.30
C SER A 102 -2.61 15.11 -3.99
N LEU A 103 -2.57 15.58 -2.74
CA LEU A 103 -1.63 16.63 -2.34
C LEU A 103 -0.17 16.22 -2.59
N ILE A 104 0.24 15.02 -2.10
CA ILE A 104 1.65 14.57 -2.16
C ILE A 104 2.06 13.97 -3.51
N CYS A 105 1.13 13.39 -4.28
CA CYS A 105 1.41 12.77 -5.59
C CYS A 105 1.06 13.70 -6.76
N GLY A 106 0.03 14.52 -6.60
CA GLY A 106 -0.68 15.16 -7.72
C GLY A 106 -1.75 14.24 -8.30
N ASP A 107 -2.72 14.84 -8.98
CA ASP A 107 -3.79 14.08 -9.63
C ASP A 107 -3.24 13.19 -10.75
N GLY A 108 -3.74 11.96 -10.83
CA GLY A 108 -3.29 10.94 -11.79
C GLY A 108 -2.07 10.13 -11.34
N ASN A 109 -1.30 10.60 -10.36
CA ASN A 109 -0.06 9.96 -9.89
C ASN A 109 -0.25 8.96 -8.74
N PHE A 110 -1.48 8.48 -8.53
CA PHE A 110 -1.76 7.42 -7.57
C PHE A 110 -2.94 6.55 -7.99
N LYS A 111 -2.91 5.28 -7.58
CA LYS A 111 -3.98 4.33 -7.87
C LYS A 111 -4.10 3.27 -6.77
N GLY A 112 -5.34 3.01 -6.34
CA GLY A 112 -5.63 1.82 -5.55
C GLY A 112 -5.82 0.62 -6.48
N ILE A 113 -4.99 -0.41 -6.34
CA ILE A 113 -5.08 -1.66 -7.09
C ILE A 113 -5.71 -2.72 -6.17
N SER A 114 -6.88 -3.20 -6.57
CA SER A 114 -7.64 -4.19 -5.80
C SER A 114 -6.86 -5.50 -5.67
N HIS A 115 -6.98 -6.16 -4.52
CA HIS A 115 -6.45 -7.50 -4.32
C HIS A 115 -7.09 -8.50 -5.27
N PRO A 116 -6.34 -9.54 -5.69
CA PRO A 116 -6.94 -10.67 -6.37
C PRO A 116 -7.96 -11.36 -5.46
N PRO A 117 -8.99 -12.00 -6.04
CA PRO A 117 -9.96 -12.76 -5.26
C PRO A 117 -9.25 -13.90 -4.52
N CYS A 118 -9.54 -14.05 -3.24
CA CYS A 118 -8.95 -15.08 -2.41
C CYS A 118 -10.06 -16.04 -1.93
N LYS A 119 -10.06 -17.28 -2.44
CA LYS A 119 -11.09 -18.29 -2.10
C LYS A 119 -10.94 -18.82 -0.67
N HIS A 120 -9.71 -18.83 -0.14
CA HIS A 120 -9.38 -19.27 1.22
C HIS A 120 -8.35 -18.31 1.82
N LYS A 121 -8.56 -17.85 3.07
CA LYS A 121 -7.62 -16.95 3.77
C LYS A 121 -6.19 -17.46 3.63
N GLY A 122 -5.32 -16.67 2.99
CA GLY A 122 -3.89 -16.95 2.85
C GLY A 122 -3.48 -17.73 1.61
N CYS A 123 -4.41 -18.17 0.76
CA CYS A 123 -4.10 -18.90 -0.48
C CYS A 123 -4.58 -18.11 -1.70
N ILE A 124 -3.63 -17.46 -2.38
CA ILE A 124 -3.84 -16.82 -3.70
C ILE A 124 -3.20 -17.75 -4.75
N ASP A 125 -3.92 -18.04 -5.82
CA ASP A 125 -3.41 -18.84 -6.93
C ASP A 125 -2.21 -18.10 -7.58
N PRO A 126 -1.08 -18.77 -7.87
CA PRO A 126 0.02 -18.16 -8.60
C PRO A 126 -0.40 -17.39 -9.86
N ALA A 127 -1.39 -17.89 -10.61
CA ALA A 127 -1.91 -17.21 -11.79
C ALA A 127 -2.62 -15.89 -11.46
N ASP A 128 -3.30 -15.82 -10.30
CA ASP A 128 -3.92 -14.59 -9.81
C ASP A 128 -2.87 -13.59 -9.32
N ILE A 129 -1.73 -14.07 -8.77
CA ILE A 129 -0.58 -13.21 -8.42
C ILE A 129 0.06 -12.62 -9.68
N ASP A 130 0.23 -13.42 -10.73
CA ASP A 130 0.80 -12.94 -12.00
C ASP A 130 -0.12 -11.91 -12.66
N LYS A 131 -1.44 -12.15 -12.65
CA LYS A 131 -2.44 -11.20 -13.12
C LYS A 131 -2.41 -9.91 -12.30
N TRP A 132 -2.28 -10.02 -10.98
CA TRP A 132 -2.19 -8.87 -10.10
C TRP A 132 -0.95 -8.02 -10.40
N ALA A 133 0.22 -8.65 -10.56
CA ALA A 133 1.44 -7.98 -11.01
C ALA A 133 1.23 -7.25 -12.34
N GLY A 134 0.52 -7.86 -13.29
CA GLY A 134 0.14 -7.23 -14.55
C GLY A 134 -0.69 -5.95 -14.39
N TRP A 135 -1.56 -5.86 -13.38
CA TRP A 135 -2.29 -4.62 -13.09
C TRP A 135 -1.39 -3.50 -12.55
N PHE A 136 -0.38 -3.84 -11.76
CA PHE A 136 0.65 -2.86 -11.37
C PHE A 136 1.42 -2.38 -12.59
N MET A 137 1.90 -3.30 -13.42
CA MET A 137 2.66 -2.93 -14.63
C MET A 137 1.87 -2.05 -15.58
N GLY A 138 0.59 -2.38 -15.82
CA GLY A 138 -0.29 -1.56 -16.66
C GLY A 138 -0.48 -0.14 -16.13
N TRP A 139 -0.24 0.13 -14.84
CA TRP A 139 -0.22 1.49 -14.30
C TRP A 139 1.18 2.12 -14.32
N LEU A 140 2.25 1.33 -14.13
CA LEU A 140 3.63 1.81 -14.20
C LEU A 140 4.07 2.20 -15.63
N ASP A 141 3.49 1.57 -16.65
CA ASP A 141 3.75 1.84 -18.07
C ASP A 141 3.03 3.10 -18.61
N TYR A 142 2.11 3.69 -17.83
CA TYR A 142 1.36 4.92 -18.16
C TYR A 142 2.07 6.18 -17.64
#